data_AF-A0A2E1CSA3-F1
#
_entry.id   AF-A0A2E1CSA3-F1
#
_cell.length_a   1.000
_cell.length_b   1.000
_cell.length_c   1.000
_cell.angle_alpha   90.00
_cell.angle_beta   90.00
_cell.angle_gamma   90.00
#
_symmetry.space_group_name_H-M   'P 1'
#
loop_
_entity.id
_entity.type
_entity.pdbx_description
1 polymer ?
#
loop_
_entity_poly.entity_id
_entity_poly.type
_entity_poly.pdbx_seq_one_letter_code
_entity_poly.pdbx_strand_id
1 'polypeptide(L)'
;MNDSELCRKIVKNKLDPMSMYTQLRFMKNSFVIACLVMGTVVPSIVQAQSAESLDKRITAVEKQLNAVQRRVFRGETGAGTQMSPRPDVTATGVSLADMQARIAEIETQLRILTGQVEESNYRFNRLQQQYEKFTQDVEFRFTALEKNKGTAAAGSDHTQPPSGGTENVTAEVHVSPPVDITVADNSSRAPADDALPKTAKVAYEQAYGYVRMGQYSRAEAALSDFLTRYPDDELTGNAKYWLGQVHFVQKHYEQAAMTFLEGYKAHPDHTKAPSFLLKIGMTLGVMGEKFEACEAFKELQQRFPKSDESQKRLPGQLTKFGCD
;
A
#
# COMPACT_ATOMS: atom_id res chain seq x y z
N MET A 1 50.61 -21.82 -29.44
CA MET A 1 50.18 -23.14 -28.90
C MET A 1 51.42 -23.94 -28.63
N ASN A 2 51.56 -24.53 -27.44
CA ASN A 2 52.26 -25.79 -27.24
C ASN A 2 51.91 -26.33 -25.84
N ASP A 3 51.17 -27.45 -25.85
CA ASP A 3 50.51 -28.17 -24.75
C ASP A 3 51.43 -28.77 -23.67
N SER A 4 52.64 -28.22 -23.49
CA SER A 4 53.65 -28.78 -22.57
C SER A 4 53.61 -28.19 -21.15
N GLU A 5 52.98 -27.03 -20.94
CA GLU A 5 52.88 -26.42 -19.59
C GLU A 5 51.65 -26.90 -18.80
N LEU A 6 50.58 -27.33 -19.46
CA LEU A 6 49.33 -27.72 -18.79
C LEU A 6 49.46 -29.08 -18.06
N CYS A 7 50.28 -30.00 -18.59
CA CYS A 7 50.53 -31.31 -17.95
C CYS A 7 51.48 -31.25 -16.74
N ARG A 8 52.28 -30.19 -16.57
CA ARG A 8 53.25 -30.11 -15.45
C ARG A 8 52.62 -29.64 -14.14
N LYS A 9 51.51 -28.89 -14.19
CA LYS A 9 50.81 -28.40 -12.98
C LYS A 9 49.85 -29.43 -12.36
N ILE A 10 49.39 -30.43 -13.12
CA ILE A 10 48.39 -31.39 -12.63
C ILE A 10 49.02 -32.59 -11.88
N VAL A 11 50.30 -32.90 -12.12
CA VAL A 11 50.94 -34.11 -11.55
C VAL A 11 51.68 -33.86 -10.22
N LYS A 12 51.93 -32.60 -9.83
CA LYS A 12 52.89 -32.29 -8.75
C LYS A 12 52.31 -32.02 -7.35
N ASN A 13 51.03 -32.27 -7.10
CA ASN A 13 50.49 -32.07 -5.75
C ASN A 13 49.61 -33.20 -5.21
N LYS A 14 49.93 -34.44 -5.61
CA LYS A 14 49.34 -35.65 -5.04
C LYS A 14 50.46 -36.61 -4.70
N LEU A 15 50.85 -36.65 -3.43
CA LEU A 15 51.28 -37.84 -2.65
C LEU A 15 52.00 -37.38 -1.38
N ASP A 16 51.25 -37.26 -0.28
CA ASP A 16 51.75 -37.69 1.02
C ASP A 16 50.69 -38.64 1.61
N PRO A 17 50.98 -39.96 1.66
CA PRO A 17 50.16 -40.96 2.33
C PRO A 17 50.69 -41.12 3.75
N MET A 18 49.84 -40.91 4.77
CA MET A 18 49.84 -41.51 6.12
C MET A 18 49.19 -40.56 7.14
N SER A 19 47.86 -40.62 7.21
CA SER A 19 47.14 -40.45 8.48
C SER A 19 45.86 -41.30 8.41
N MET A 20 46.08 -42.62 8.38
CA MET A 20 45.10 -43.60 8.89
C MET A 20 44.70 -43.14 10.30
N TYR A 21 43.41 -42.99 10.60
CA TYR A 21 42.81 -43.48 11.87
C TYR A 21 41.31 -43.16 12.07
N THR A 22 40.64 -42.36 11.24
CA THR A 22 39.31 -41.82 11.64
C THR A 22 38.07 -42.40 10.95
N GLN A 23 38.15 -43.38 10.04
CA GLN A 23 36.95 -43.82 9.28
C GLN A 23 36.75 -45.33 9.12
N LEU A 24 37.07 -46.13 10.16
CA LEU A 24 36.79 -47.58 10.15
C LEU A 24 35.95 -48.01 11.35
N ARG A 25 34.70 -47.52 11.45
CA ARG A 25 33.70 -48.04 12.40
C ARG A 25 32.30 -48.26 11.81
N PHE A 26 32.12 -48.18 10.48
CA PHE A 26 30.79 -48.17 9.86
C PHE A 26 30.46 -49.35 8.93
N MET A 27 31.18 -50.48 9.00
CA MET A 27 30.86 -51.66 8.18
C MET A 27 30.75 -52.99 8.96
N LYS A 28 30.28 -52.94 10.21
CA LYS A 28 29.91 -54.16 10.95
C LYS A 28 28.70 -53.83 11.83
N ASN A 29 27.51 -53.93 11.26
CA ASN A 29 26.28 -54.39 11.92
C ASN A 29 25.15 -54.29 10.92
N SER A 30 25.18 -55.22 9.98
CA SER A 30 23.98 -55.70 9.33
C SER A 30 23.10 -56.38 10.38
N PHE A 31 21.79 -56.29 10.17
CA PHE A 31 20.80 -57.30 10.54
C PHE A 31 20.08 -57.19 11.90
N VAL A 32 18.74 -57.11 11.76
CA VAL A 32 17.65 -57.58 12.64
C VAL A 32 17.06 -56.62 13.70
N ILE A 33 15.72 -56.61 13.70
CA ILE A 33 14.76 -56.24 14.76
C ILE A 33 14.42 -54.75 14.84
N ALA A 34 13.17 -54.26 14.83
CA ALA A 34 11.84 -54.76 14.47
C ALA A 34 10.92 -53.52 14.57
N CYS A 35 9.85 -53.49 13.75
CA CYS A 35 8.74 -52.55 13.88
C CYS A 35 8.08 -52.62 15.27
N LEU A 36 7.79 -51.48 15.91
CA LEU A 36 6.58 -51.24 16.73
C LEU A 36 6.45 -49.73 17.04
N VAL A 37 5.60 -48.99 16.31
CA VAL A 37 4.22 -48.56 16.68
C VAL A 37 4.15 -47.29 17.56
N MET A 38 3.72 -46.21 16.89
CA MET A 38 2.85 -45.10 17.30
C MET A 38 3.07 -44.40 18.65
N GLY A 39 3.58 -43.16 18.56
CA GLY A 39 3.25 -42.07 19.48
C GLY A 39 2.68 -40.91 18.67
N THR A 40 1.40 -40.61 18.86
CA THR A 40 0.63 -39.60 18.13
C THR A 40 1.12 -38.18 18.43
N VAL A 41 1.62 -37.48 17.42
CA VAL A 41 1.73 -36.02 17.41
C VAL A 41 0.58 -35.52 16.54
N VAL A 42 -0.35 -34.78 17.15
CA VAL A 42 -1.42 -34.10 16.42
C VAL A 42 -0.78 -33.02 15.55
N PRO A 43 -0.91 -33.04 14.21
CA PRO A 43 -0.53 -31.89 13.41
C PRO A 43 -1.68 -30.89 13.44
N SER A 44 -1.44 -29.73 14.06
CA SER A 44 -2.20 -28.52 13.77
C SER A 44 -2.12 -28.27 12.27
N ILE A 45 -3.27 -28.31 11.59
CA ILE A 45 -3.38 -27.88 10.20
C ILE A 45 -3.27 -26.35 10.21
N VAL A 46 -2.03 -25.87 10.11
CA VAL A 46 -1.76 -24.49 9.67
C VAL A 46 -1.89 -24.50 8.15
N GLN A 47 -2.85 -23.73 7.63
CA GLN A 47 -3.00 -23.52 6.19
C GLN A 47 -1.77 -22.79 5.63
N ALA A 48 -0.79 -23.58 5.17
CA ALA A 48 0.27 -23.13 4.29
C ALA A 48 -0.28 -22.98 2.85
N GLN A 49 -1.10 -21.96 2.60
CA GLN A 49 -1.54 -21.60 1.24
C GLN A 49 -0.99 -20.23 0.78
N SER A 50 -0.29 -19.49 1.64
CA SER A 50 0.18 -18.13 1.33
C SER A 50 1.67 -18.04 0.95
N ALA A 51 2.49 -19.05 1.22
CA ALA A 51 3.92 -18.98 0.89
C ALA A 51 4.23 -19.34 -0.57
N GLU A 52 3.58 -20.35 -1.14
CA GLU A 52 3.84 -20.79 -2.52
C GLU A 52 3.25 -19.83 -3.56
N SER A 53 2.23 -19.04 -3.19
CA SER A 53 1.64 -18.02 -4.07
C SER A 53 2.45 -16.72 -4.09
N LEU A 54 3.25 -16.43 -3.05
CA LEU A 54 4.10 -15.25 -3.01
C LEU A 54 5.32 -15.42 -3.92
N ASP A 55 5.99 -16.57 -3.86
CA ASP A 55 7.15 -16.87 -4.72
C ASP A 55 6.76 -16.91 -6.20
N LYS A 56 5.63 -17.56 -6.53
CA LYS A 56 5.11 -17.57 -7.90
C LYS A 56 4.76 -16.18 -8.41
N ARG A 57 4.34 -15.26 -7.53
CA ARG A 57 4.06 -13.86 -7.87
C ARG A 57 5.34 -13.05 -8.06
N ILE A 58 6.36 -13.24 -7.22
CA ILE A 58 7.66 -12.58 -7.38
C ILE A 58 8.33 -13.01 -8.70
N THR A 59 8.37 -14.32 -9.00
CA THR A 59 8.94 -14.79 -10.28
C THR A 59 8.11 -14.36 -11.49
N ALA A 60 6.79 -14.20 -11.33
CA ALA A 60 5.92 -13.65 -12.37
C ALA A 60 6.17 -12.16 -12.59
N VAL A 61 6.42 -11.39 -11.53
CA VAL A 61 6.75 -9.96 -11.60
C VAL A 61 8.12 -9.74 -12.25
N GLU A 62 9.15 -10.52 -11.91
CA GLU A 62 10.47 -10.46 -12.55
C GLU A 62 10.45 -10.81 -14.05
N LYS A 63 9.63 -11.81 -14.43
CA LYS A 63 9.46 -12.20 -15.82
C LYS A 63 8.68 -11.15 -16.62
N GLN A 64 7.76 -10.44 -15.96
CA GLN A 64 7.05 -9.32 -16.56
C GLN A 64 7.95 -8.08 -16.69
N LEU A 65 8.83 -7.79 -15.73
CA LEU A 65 9.80 -6.69 -15.82
C LEU A 65 10.67 -6.79 -17.10
N ASN A 66 11.24 -7.98 -17.36
CA ASN A 66 12.06 -8.24 -18.54
C ASN A 66 11.29 -8.21 -19.87
N ALA A 67 10.01 -8.63 -19.86
CA ALA A 67 9.15 -8.59 -21.04
C ALA A 67 8.68 -7.16 -21.36
N VAL A 68 8.47 -6.34 -20.34
CA VAL A 68 8.15 -4.91 -20.50
C VAL A 68 9.34 -4.15 -21.07
N GLN A 69 10.54 -4.37 -20.54
CA GLN A 69 11.76 -3.69 -20.99
C GLN A 69 12.05 -3.97 -22.48
N ARG A 70 11.71 -5.17 -22.99
CA ARG A 70 11.92 -5.53 -24.39
C ARG A 70 10.86 -4.98 -25.35
N ARG A 71 9.62 -4.78 -24.89
CA ARG A 71 8.49 -4.36 -25.75
C ARG A 71 8.24 -2.86 -25.71
N VAL A 72 8.70 -2.14 -24.68
CA VAL A 72 8.56 -0.68 -24.56
C VAL A 72 9.78 0.05 -25.17
N PHE A 73 10.98 -0.55 -25.18
CA PHE A 73 12.16 0.08 -25.77
C PHE A 73 12.51 -0.34 -27.21
N ARG A 74 11.85 -1.36 -27.77
CA ARG A 74 11.90 -1.67 -29.21
C ARG A 74 10.54 -1.45 -29.83
N GLY A 75 10.39 -0.32 -30.50
CA GLY A 75 9.19 0.00 -31.26
C GLY A 75 9.00 -0.99 -32.42
N GLU A 76 8.04 -1.90 -32.28
CA GLU A 76 7.43 -2.61 -33.39
C GLU A 76 5.92 -2.31 -33.37
N THR A 77 5.54 -1.38 -34.24
CA THR A 77 4.17 -1.09 -34.65
C THR A 77 3.61 -2.26 -35.46
N GLY A 78 2.48 -2.83 -35.03
CA GLY A 78 1.81 -3.92 -35.73
C GLY A 78 0.28 -3.85 -35.63
N ALA A 79 -0.32 -3.32 -36.71
CA ALA A 79 -1.60 -3.67 -37.34
C ALA A 79 -2.89 -3.81 -36.50
N GLY A 80 -3.88 -2.98 -36.86
CA GLY A 80 -5.21 -2.93 -36.27
C GLY A 80 -6.16 -4.07 -36.62
N THR A 81 -7.30 -4.07 -35.94
CA THR A 81 -8.51 -4.82 -36.32
C THR A 81 -9.74 -4.02 -35.90
N GLN A 82 -10.73 -4.06 -36.78
CA GLN A 82 -11.88 -3.18 -36.95
C GLN A 82 -12.96 -3.25 -35.86
N MET A 83 -13.65 -2.11 -35.71
CA MET A 83 -14.88 -1.88 -34.96
C MET A 83 -16.13 -2.20 -35.81
N SER A 84 -17.17 -2.76 -35.20
CA SER A 84 -18.55 -2.82 -35.73
C SER A 84 -19.60 -2.57 -34.63
N PRO A 85 -20.85 -2.19 -34.99
CA PRO A 85 -21.51 -1.00 -34.44
C PRO A 85 -22.55 -1.24 -33.33
N ARG A 86 -22.82 -0.16 -32.58
CA ARG A 86 -23.83 0.03 -31.52
C ARG A 86 -25.29 -0.09 -32.02
N PRO A 87 -26.25 -0.50 -31.16
CA PRO A 87 -27.66 -0.23 -31.38
C PRO A 87 -28.12 1.09 -30.73
N ASP A 88 -29.15 1.67 -31.35
CA ASP A 88 -29.91 2.87 -31.01
C ASP A 88 -30.33 2.99 -29.54
N VAL A 89 -30.26 4.21 -29.00
CA VAL A 89 -30.95 4.60 -27.77
C VAL A 89 -31.96 5.68 -28.13
N THR A 90 -33.23 5.29 -28.18
CA THR A 90 -34.37 6.20 -28.30
C THR A 90 -34.40 7.16 -27.11
N ALA A 91 -34.32 8.46 -27.41
CA ALA A 91 -34.47 9.54 -26.46
C ALA A 91 -35.94 9.63 -25.98
N THR A 92 -36.19 9.25 -24.72
CA THR A 92 -37.39 9.67 -23.99
C THR A 92 -37.11 11.03 -23.34
N GLY A 93 -37.94 12.02 -23.69
CA GLY A 93 -37.82 13.40 -23.23
C GLY A 93 -37.89 13.52 -21.70
N VAL A 94 -36.89 14.19 -21.13
CA VAL A 94 -36.88 14.60 -19.72
C VAL A 94 -37.93 15.72 -19.56
N SER A 95 -38.91 15.49 -18.70
CA SER A 95 -39.96 16.46 -18.40
C SER A 95 -39.39 17.68 -17.66
N LEU A 96 -39.87 18.88 -17.98
CA LEU A 96 -39.53 20.13 -17.28
C LEU A 96 -39.78 20.04 -15.76
N ALA A 97 -40.74 19.19 -15.34
CA ALA A 97 -41.04 18.91 -13.94
C ALA A 97 -39.92 18.12 -13.23
N ASP A 98 -39.25 17.20 -13.94
CA ASP A 98 -38.14 16.41 -13.38
C ASP A 98 -36.89 17.28 -13.18
N MET A 99 -36.68 18.27 -14.04
CA MET A 99 -35.59 19.23 -13.88
C MET A 99 -35.82 20.16 -12.68
N GLN A 100 -37.07 20.56 -12.41
CA GLN A 100 -37.41 21.38 -11.23
C GLN A 100 -37.26 20.59 -9.92
N ALA A 101 -37.67 19.31 -9.91
CA ALA A 101 -37.45 18.43 -8.75
C ALA A 101 -35.95 18.24 -8.45
N ARG A 102 -35.12 18.14 -9.50
CA ARG A 102 -33.67 18.01 -9.35
C ARG A 102 -33.00 19.27 -8.81
N ILE A 103 -33.50 20.46 -9.14
CA ILE A 103 -32.96 21.72 -8.62
C ILE A 103 -33.28 21.86 -7.12
N ALA A 104 -34.51 21.55 -6.70
CA ALA A 104 -34.89 21.55 -5.29
C ALA A 104 -34.06 20.56 -4.44
N GLU A 105 -33.73 19.40 -5.01
CA GLU A 105 -32.84 18.42 -4.39
C GLU A 105 -31.41 18.95 -4.25
N ILE A 106 -30.87 19.59 -5.29
CA ILE A 106 -29.53 20.19 -5.26
C ILE A 106 -29.44 21.30 -4.19
N GLU A 107 -30.46 22.15 -4.07
CA GLU A 107 -30.49 23.21 -3.04
C GLU A 107 -30.51 22.64 -1.62
N THR A 108 -31.23 21.53 -1.43
CA THR A 108 -31.28 20.82 -0.14
C THR A 108 -29.93 20.18 0.17
N GLN A 109 -29.29 19.58 -0.83
CA GLN A 109 -27.94 19.02 -0.69
C GLN A 109 -26.90 20.09 -0.37
N LEU A 110 -26.96 21.27 -1.00
CA LEU A 110 -26.07 22.39 -0.68
C LEU A 110 -26.22 22.87 0.78
N ARG A 111 -27.46 22.93 1.29
CA ARG A 111 -27.73 23.28 2.69
C ARG A 111 -27.14 22.25 3.66
N ILE A 112 -27.27 20.97 3.35
CA ILE A 112 -26.74 19.87 4.18
C ILE A 112 -25.21 19.83 4.12
N LEU A 113 -24.61 20.00 2.95
CA LEU A 113 -23.16 19.98 2.78
C LEU A 113 -22.50 21.13 3.55
N THR A 114 -23.13 22.31 3.55
CA THR A 114 -22.65 23.47 4.31
C THR A 114 -22.66 23.17 5.81
N GLY A 115 -23.74 22.56 6.32
CA GLY A 115 -23.81 22.12 7.72
C GLY A 115 -22.73 21.09 8.09
N GLN A 116 -22.45 20.12 7.20
CA GLN A 116 -21.37 19.14 7.42
C GLN A 116 -19.98 19.79 7.44
N VAL A 117 -19.76 20.81 6.62
CA VAL A 117 -18.49 21.56 6.61
C VAL A 117 -18.30 22.33 7.92
N GLU A 118 -19.34 22.96 8.43
CA GLU A 118 -19.29 23.65 9.74
C GLU A 118 -19.01 22.68 10.88
N GLU A 119 -19.67 21.53 10.90
CA GLU A 119 -19.44 20.50 11.91
C GLU A 119 -18.02 19.91 11.81
N SER A 120 -17.53 19.65 10.60
CA SER A 120 -16.16 19.15 10.38
C SER A 120 -15.12 20.16 10.85
N ASN A 121 -15.32 21.45 10.55
CA ASN A 121 -14.42 22.51 11.02
C ASN A 121 -14.44 22.65 12.54
N TYR A 122 -15.61 22.52 13.17
CA TYR A 122 -15.72 22.52 14.63
C TYR A 122 -14.97 21.34 15.28
N ARG A 123 -15.18 20.12 14.75
CA ARG A 123 -14.47 18.92 15.22
C ARG A 123 -12.96 19.04 15.03
N PHE A 124 -12.51 19.60 13.91
CA PHE A 124 -11.10 19.84 13.64
C PHE A 124 -10.48 20.84 14.63
N ASN A 125 -11.14 21.98 14.86
CA ASN A 125 -10.67 22.97 15.84
C ASN A 125 -10.61 22.39 17.26
N ARG A 126 -11.59 21.55 17.63
CA ARG A 126 -11.60 20.86 18.93
C ARG A 126 -10.44 19.86 19.07
N LEU A 127 -10.11 19.14 17.99
CA LEU A 127 -8.99 18.21 17.98
C LEU A 127 -7.64 18.94 18.09
N GLN A 128 -7.48 20.07 17.40
CA GLN A 128 -6.29 20.92 17.50
C GLN A 128 -6.09 21.41 18.95
N GLN A 129 -7.16 21.90 19.59
CA GLN A 129 -7.10 22.32 20.99
C GLN A 129 -6.75 21.17 21.95
N GLN A 130 -7.21 19.94 21.67
CA GLN A 130 -6.83 18.76 22.45
C GLN A 130 -5.36 18.40 22.25
N TYR A 131 -4.85 18.52 21.02
CA TYR A 131 -3.46 18.24 20.70
C TYR A 131 -2.52 19.25 21.38
N GLU A 132 -2.84 20.55 21.33
CA GLU A 132 -2.07 21.59 22.02
C GLU A 132 -1.99 21.30 23.54
N LYS A 133 -3.11 20.98 24.17
CA LYS A 133 -3.13 20.62 25.61
C LYS A 133 -2.32 19.38 25.91
N PHE A 134 -2.39 18.36 25.05
CA PHE A 134 -1.59 17.15 25.19
C PHE A 134 -0.10 17.43 25.05
N THR A 135 0.31 18.23 24.06
CA THR A 135 1.71 18.63 23.88
C THR A 135 2.24 19.44 25.06
N GLN A 136 1.42 20.33 25.63
CA GLN A 136 1.77 21.09 26.82
C GLN A 136 1.91 20.19 28.06
N ASP A 137 1.04 19.19 28.22
CA ASP A 137 1.16 18.21 29.31
C ASP A 137 2.45 17.38 29.19
N VAL A 138 2.76 16.91 27.97
CA VAL A 138 4.00 16.17 27.70
C VAL A 138 5.23 17.03 27.98
N GLU A 139 5.25 18.29 27.56
CA GLU A 139 6.36 19.22 27.77
C GLU A 139 6.54 19.56 29.26
N PHE A 140 5.44 19.80 29.98
CA PHE A 140 5.47 20.05 31.42
C PHE A 140 6.04 18.85 32.19
N ARG A 141 5.59 17.63 31.85
CA ARG A 141 6.09 16.40 32.46
C ARG A 141 7.55 16.14 32.11
N PHE A 142 7.97 16.43 30.88
CA PHE A 142 9.36 16.29 30.47
C PHE A 142 10.26 17.26 31.24
N THR A 143 9.85 18.54 31.33
CA THR A 143 10.55 19.57 32.10
C THR A 143 10.63 19.22 33.59
N ALA A 144 9.56 18.65 34.17
CA ALA A 144 9.56 18.19 35.56
C ALA A 144 10.53 17.02 35.78
N LEU A 145 10.64 16.10 34.82
CA LEU A 145 11.59 14.98 34.87
C LEU A 145 13.03 15.44 34.64
N GLU A 146 13.28 16.43 33.79
CA GLU A 146 14.60 17.04 33.61
C GLU A 146 15.05 17.81 34.86
N LYS A 147 14.14 18.56 35.48
CA LYS A 147 14.41 19.26 36.75
C LYS A 147 14.68 18.28 37.90
N ASN A 148 14.13 17.06 37.84
CA ASN A 148 14.33 16.01 38.84
C ASN A 148 15.50 15.05 38.55
N LYS A 149 16.20 15.20 37.40
CA LYS A 149 17.42 14.43 37.09
C LYS A 149 18.70 14.96 37.78
N GLY A 150 18.57 15.92 38.70
CA GLY A 150 19.66 16.47 39.50
C GLY A 150 19.89 15.80 40.86
N THR A 151 19.05 14.87 41.30
CA THR A 151 19.20 14.20 42.60
C THR A 151 18.70 12.76 42.53
N ALA A 152 19.59 11.83 42.17
CA ALA A 152 19.38 10.42 42.48
C ALA A 152 19.97 10.12 43.87
N ALA A 153 19.14 10.21 44.91
CA ALA A 153 19.31 9.44 46.14
C ALA A 153 18.00 9.37 46.94
N ALA A 154 17.59 8.12 47.23
CA ALA A 154 16.66 7.67 48.26
C ALA A 154 15.14 7.78 48.02
N GLY A 155 14.46 6.67 48.26
CA GLY A 155 13.07 6.65 48.72
C GLY A 155 12.08 5.93 47.81
N SER A 156 11.87 4.65 48.07
CA SER A 156 10.62 3.96 47.76
C SER A 156 9.45 4.68 48.45
N ASP A 157 8.47 5.16 47.70
CA ASP A 157 7.10 5.16 48.20
C ASP A 157 6.08 5.18 47.06
N HIS A 158 5.14 4.25 47.15
CA HIS A 158 4.03 4.08 46.23
C HIS A 158 2.85 4.80 46.87
N THR A 159 2.49 5.99 46.38
CA THR A 159 1.30 6.69 46.88
C THR A 159 0.22 6.80 45.82
N GLN A 160 -0.83 6.06 46.12
CA GLN A 160 -2.16 5.97 45.54
C GLN A 160 -2.92 7.31 45.62
N PRO A 161 -3.86 7.61 44.71
CA PRO A 161 -4.79 8.74 44.88
C PRO A 161 -5.84 8.41 45.96
N PRO A 162 -6.19 9.34 46.87
CA PRO A 162 -7.20 9.09 47.89
C PRO A 162 -8.63 9.33 47.36
N SER A 163 -9.54 8.45 47.77
CA SER A 163 -10.97 8.71 47.87
C SER A 163 -11.38 8.60 49.34
N GLY A 164 -12.20 9.54 49.83
CA GLY A 164 -13.16 9.27 50.90
C GLY A 164 -13.19 10.25 52.09
N GLY A 165 -14.38 10.83 52.34
CA GLY A 165 -14.81 11.49 53.58
C GLY A 165 -16.07 12.34 53.33
N THR A 166 -17.25 11.74 53.13
CA THR A 166 -18.33 11.39 54.09
C THR A 166 -18.98 12.57 54.83
N GLU A 167 -20.20 12.92 54.44
CA GLU A 167 -21.28 13.25 55.38
C GLU A 167 -22.60 12.57 54.94
N ASN A 168 -23.33 12.11 55.95
CA ASN A 168 -24.46 11.17 55.94
C ASN A 168 -25.79 11.92 55.83
N VAL A 169 -26.71 11.49 54.96
CA VAL A 169 -28.16 11.56 55.20
C VAL A 169 -28.80 10.26 54.72
N THR A 170 -29.66 9.71 55.57
CA THR A 170 -30.32 8.41 55.57
C THR A 170 -31.52 8.28 54.62
N ALA A 171 -31.88 7.00 54.35
CA ALA A 171 -33.09 6.43 53.73
C ALA A 171 -33.15 6.53 52.18
N GLU A 172 -33.51 5.50 51.40
CA GLU A 172 -34.33 4.31 51.66
C GLU A 172 -34.05 3.25 50.57
N VAL A 173 -34.28 1.99 50.90
CA VAL A 173 -34.03 0.78 50.10
C VAL A 173 -35.08 0.61 48.99
N HIS A 174 -34.64 0.30 47.75
CA HIS A 174 -35.49 -0.47 46.82
C HIS A 174 -34.65 -1.43 45.96
N VAL A 175 -35.01 -2.71 46.04
CA VAL A 175 -34.40 -3.88 45.37
C VAL A 175 -35.24 -4.25 44.15
N SER A 176 -34.60 -4.57 43.01
CA SER A 176 -35.06 -5.55 41.98
C SER A 176 -34.02 -5.73 40.85
N PRO A 177 -34.05 -6.85 40.08
CA PRO A 177 -32.91 -7.78 39.90
C PRO A 177 -32.02 -7.54 38.64
N PRO A 178 -30.87 -8.25 38.50
CA PRO A 178 -30.05 -8.18 37.29
C PRO A 178 -30.64 -9.10 36.20
N VAL A 179 -30.80 -8.55 34.99
CA VAL A 179 -31.09 -9.33 33.78
C VAL A 179 -29.77 -9.68 33.10
N ASP A 180 -29.54 -10.98 33.00
CA ASP A 180 -28.49 -11.64 32.25
C ASP A 180 -28.67 -11.38 30.75
N ILE A 181 -27.66 -10.81 30.07
CA ILE A 181 -27.58 -10.84 28.60
C ILE A 181 -26.21 -11.37 28.22
N THR A 182 -26.25 -12.65 27.87
CA THR A 182 -25.24 -13.41 27.15
C THR A 182 -24.68 -12.64 25.94
N VAL A 183 -23.35 -12.51 25.91
CA VAL A 183 -22.60 -12.07 24.73
C VAL A 183 -22.67 -13.18 23.68
N ALA A 184 -23.60 -13.04 22.74
CA ALA A 184 -23.55 -13.77 21.48
C ALA A 184 -22.77 -12.91 20.47
N ASP A 185 -21.59 -13.41 20.13
CA ASP A 185 -20.83 -13.07 18.95
C ASP A 185 -21.74 -13.01 17.72
N ASN A 186 -21.91 -11.81 17.18
CA ASN A 186 -22.22 -11.65 15.78
C ASN A 186 -21.48 -10.42 15.30
N SER A 187 -20.33 -10.67 14.70
CA SER A 187 -19.55 -9.74 13.90
C SER A 187 -20.41 -9.14 12.78
N SER A 188 -21.25 -8.16 13.13
CA SER A 188 -22.05 -7.38 12.21
C SER A 188 -21.11 -6.45 11.45
N ARG A 189 -20.73 -6.91 10.25
CA ARG A 189 -20.32 -6.09 9.12
C ARG A 189 -21.06 -4.75 9.19
N ALA A 190 -20.31 -3.66 9.35
CA ALA A 190 -20.85 -2.32 9.22
C ALA A 190 -21.70 -2.26 7.94
N PRO A 191 -22.90 -1.64 7.96
CA PRO A 191 -23.71 -1.53 6.77
C PRO A 191 -22.85 -0.83 5.72
N ALA A 192 -22.67 -1.52 4.59
CA ALA A 192 -22.15 -0.88 3.39
C ALA A 192 -23.10 0.27 3.07
N ASP A 193 -22.58 1.50 3.09
CA ASP A 193 -23.21 2.66 2.46
C ASP A 193 -23.35 2.38 0.96
N ASP A 194 -24.43 1.71 0.61
CA ASP A 194 -24.81 1.30 -0.73
C ASP A 194 -26.27 1.71 -0.95
N ALA A 195 -26.49 2.96 -1.35
CA ALA A 195 -27.74 3.42 -1.96
C ALA A 195 -27.60 4.80 -2.65
N LEU A 196 -26.56 4.99 -3.44
CA LEU A 196 -26.59 5.86 -4.62
C LEU A 196 -25.88 5.09 -5.73
N PRO A 197 -26.32 5.13 -7.00
CA PRO A 197 -25.46 4.69 -8.08
C PRO A 197 -24.22 5.58 -8.04
N LYS A 198 -23.13 5.06 -7.48
CA LYS A 198 -21.85 5.76 -7.48
C LYS A 198 -21.46 5.84 -8.95
N THR A 199 -21.58 7.02 -9.53
CA THR A 199 -21.02 7.26 -10.85
C THR A 199 -19.51 7.12 -10.74
N ALA A 200 -18.83 6.80 -11.84
CA ALA A 200 -17.37 6.74 -11.85
C ALA A 200 -16.77 8.02 -11.24
N LYS A 201 -17.27 9.18 -11.64
CA LYS A 201 -16.88 10.48 -11.07
C LYS A 201 -16.99 10.55 -9.54
N VAL A 202 -18.13 10.17 -8.95
CA VAL A 202 -18.32 10.22 -7.49
C VAL A 202 -17.38 9.24 -6.77
N ALA A 203 -17.23 8.02 -7.30
CA ALA A 203 -16.31 7.03 -6.75
C ALA A 203 -14.85 7.51 -6.78
N TYR A 204 -14.42 8.11 -7.89
CA TYR A 204 -13.10 8.71 -8.03
C TYR A 204 -12.90 9.89 -7.07
N GLU A 205 -13.86 10.80 -6.97
CA GLU A 205 -13.77 11.96 -6.08
C GLU A 205 -13.64 11.55 -4.61
N GLN A 206 -14.38 10.53 -4.18
CA GLN A 206 -14.24 9.94 -2.85
C GLN A 206 -12.84 9.35 -2.65
N ALA A 207 -12.37 8.53 -3.60
CA ALA A 207 -11.06 7.89 -3.53
C ALA A 207 -9.92 8.93 -3.47
N TYR A 208 -10.01 9.97 -4.30
CA TYR A 208 -9.08 11.09 -4.31
C TYR A 208 -9.17 11.94 -3.03
N GLY A 209 -10.35 12.05 -2.42
CA GLY A 209 -10.54 12.65 -1.11
C GLY A 209 -9.65 11.99 -0.04
N TYR A 210 -9.57 10.65 -0.01
CA TYR A 210 -8.68 9.94 0.90
C TYR A 210 -7.20 10.24 0.65
N VAL A 211 -6.78 10.38 -0.62
CA VAL A 211 -5.41 10.79 -0.96
C VAL A 211 -5.10 12.17 -0.35
N ARG A 212 -6.00 13.14 -0.53
CA ARG A 212 -5.83 14.51 -0.02
C ARG A 212 -5.77 14.57 1.51
N MET A 213 -6.48 13.69 2.18
CA MET A 213 -6.47 13.56 3.64
C MET A 213 -5.27 12.77 4.17
N GLY A 214 -4.41 12.23 3.31
CA GLY A 214 -3.29 11.36 3.72
C GLY A 214 -3.73 9.99 4.26
N GLN A 215 -4.99 9.59 4.04
CA GLN A 215 -5.53 8.30 4.46
C GLN A 215 -5.16 7.22 3.43
N TYR A 216 -3.85 6.96 3.27
CA TYR A 216 -3.30 6.18 2.16
C TYR A 216 -3.88 4.76 2.05
N SER A 217 -4.10 4.06 3.16
CA SER A 217 -4.72 2.72 3.13
C SER A 217 -6.16 2.74 2.61
N ARG A 218 -6.95 3.77 2.96
CA ARG A 218 -8.31 3.92 2.42
C ARG A 218 -8.29 4.38 0.97
N ALA A 219 -7.34 5.25 0.61
CA ALA A 219 -7.15 5.70 -0.76
C ALA A 219 -6.79 4.54 -1.69
N GLU A 220 -5.87 3.66 -1.28
CA GLU A 220 -5.48 2.46 -2.01
C GLU A 220 -6.69 1.55 -2.28
N ALA A 221 -7.47 1.25 -1.25
CA ALA A 221 -8.67 0.43 -1.38
C ALA A 221 -9.71 1.06 -2.32
N ALA A 222 -9.99 2.35 -2.14
CA ALA A 222 -10.99 3.07 -2.94
C ALA A 222 -10.57 3.25 -4.42
N LEU A 223 -9.29 3.55 -4.68
CA LEU A 223 -8.75 3.66 -6.03
C LEU A 223 -8.72 2.30 -6.73
N SER A 224 -8.36 1.24 -6.02
CA SER A 224 -8.37 -0.13 -6.58
C SER A 224 -9.78 -0.60 -6.92
N ASP A 225 -10.76 -0.30 -6.05
CA ASP A 225 -12.17 -0.58 -6.33
C ASP A 225 -12.68 0.22 -7.55
N PHE A 226 -12.33 1.50 -7.64
CA PHE A 226 -12.63 2.32 -8.81
C PHE A 226 -12.10 1.70 -10.11
N LEU A 227 -10.83 1.32 -10.15
CA LEU A 227 -10.18 0.72 -11.32
C LEU A 227 -10.78 -0.64 -11.70
N THR A 228 -11.38 -1.35 -10.74
CA THR A 228 -12.07 -2.62 -10.97
C THR A 228 -13.47 -2.41 -11.53
N ARG A 229 -14.21 -1.43 -11.01
CA ARG A 229 -15.61 -1.18 -11.39
C ARG A 229 -15.76 -0.36 -12.67
N TYR A 230 -14.82 0.53 -12.95
CA TYR A 230 -14.88 1.46 -14.08
C TYR A 230 -13.60 1.39 -14.94
N PRO A 231 -13.24 0.21 -15.49
CA PRO A 231 -11.96 0.00 -16.17
C PRO A 231 -11.80 0.84 -17.46
N ASP A 232 -12.91 1.21 -18.10
CA ASP A 232 -12.95 1.94 -19.37
C ASP A 232 -13.30 3.44 -19.21
N ASP A 233 -13.42 3.93 -17.97
CA ASP A 233 -13.79 5.32 -17.70
C ASP A 233 -12.62 6.28 -17.96
N GLU A 234 -12.93 7.52 -18.37
CA GLU A 234 -11.91 8.55 -18.66
C GLU A 234 -11.02 8.88 -17.44
N LEU A 235 -11.52 8.66 -16.21
CA LEU A 235 -10.77 8.89 -14.98
C LEU A 235 -9.84 7.73 -14.61
N THR A 236 -9.87 6.60 -15.32
CA THR A 236 -8.99 5.44 -15.08
C THR A 236 -7.51 5.81 -15.08
N GLY A 237 -7.09 6.64 -16.05
CA GLY A 237 -5.70 7.13 -16.10
C GLY A 237 -5.34 7.96 -14.87
N ASN A 238 -6.25 8.83 -14.40
CA ASN A 238 -6.03 9.62 -13.19
C ASN A 238 -6.03 8.75 -11.93
N ALA A 239 -6.94 7.77 -11.83
CA ALA A 239 -7.01 6.84 -10.71
C ALA A 239 -5.74 5.99 -10.59
N LYS A 240 -5.23 5.43 -11.69
CA LYS A 240 -3.93 4.73 -11.72
C LYS A 240 -2.78 5.64 -11.27
N TYR A 241 -2.76 6.88 -11.74
CA TYR A 241 -1.74 7.84 -11.32
C TYR A 241 -1.76 8.10 -9.81
N TRP A 242 -2.94 8.29 -9.22
CA TRP A 242 -3.05 8.47 -7.78
C TRP A 242 -2.72 7.20 -6.99
N LEU A 243 -3.11 6.03 -7.49
CA LEU A 243 -2.78 4.75 -6.85
C LEU A 243 -1.26 4.54 -6.80
N GLY A 244 -0.56 4.80 -7.91
CA GLY A 244 0.91 4.76 -7.93
C GLY A 244 1.54 5.74 -6.95
N GLN A 245 0.97 6.95 -6.78
CA GLN A 245 1.46 7.90 -5.79
C GLN A 245 1.19 7.47 -4.35
N VAL A 246 0.05 6.85 -4.08
CA VAL A 246 -0.28 6.27 -2.78
C VAL A 246 0.75 5.19 -2.41
N HIS A 247 1.02 4.25 -3.31
CA HIS A 247 2.06 3.24 -3.13
C HIS A 247 3.44 3.86 -2.91
N PHE A 248 3.80 4.89 -3.69
CA PHE A 248 5.09 5.58 -3.56
C PHE A 248 5.26 6.21 -2.17
N VAL A 249 4.24 6.88 -1.65
CA VAL A 249 4.29 7.53 -0.32
C VAL A 249 4.31 6.48 0.81
N GLN A 250 3.63 5.36 0.61
CA GLN A 250 3.70 4.20 1.51
C GLN A 250 5.02 3.43 1.41
N LYS A 251 5.94 3.84 0.52
CA LYS A 251 7.24 3.18 0.24
C LYS A 251 7.12 1.80 -0.41
N HIS A 252 5.95 1.46 -0.95
CA HIS A 252 5.76 0.28 -1.79
C HIS A 252 6.26 0.58 -3.22
N TYR A 253 7.56 0.86 -3.36
CA TYR A 253 8.12 1.40 -4.60
C TYR A 253 7.97 0.45 -5.80
N GLU A 254 8.10 -0.85 -5.59
CA GLU A 254 7.90 -1.85 -6.64
C GLU A 254 6.46 -1.79 -7.19
N GLN A 255 5.46 -1.80 -6.30
CA GLN A 255 4.05 -1.65 -6.66
C GLN A 255 3.78 -0.30 -7.34
N ALA A 256 4.40 0.78 -6.86
CA ALA A 256 4.29 2.09 -7.47
C ALA A 256 4.83 2.09 -8.91
N ALA A 257 6.01 1.51 -9.13
CA ALA A 257 6.63 1.42 -10.46
C ALA A 257 5.73 0.65 -11.43
N MET A 258 5.20 -0.51 -10.99
CA MET A 258 4.26 -1.31 -11.78
C MET A 258 2.99 -0.52 -12.11
N THR A 259 2.35 0.10 -11.11
CA THR A 259 1.10 0.86 -11.31
C THR A 259 1.29 2.05 -12.26
N PHE A 260 2.40 2.79 -12.14
CA PHE A 260 2.69 3.88 -13.07
C PHE A 260 2.96 3.37 -14.48
N LEU A 261 3.72 2.28 -14.62
CA LEU A 261 4.04 1.66 -15.90
C LEU A 261 2.78 1.13 -16.60
N GLU A 262 1.87 0.48 -15.87
CA GLU A 262 0.58 0.06 -16.40
C GLU A 262 -0.28 1.24 -16.82
N GLY A 263 -0.29 2.33 -16.04
CA GLY A 263 -0.98 3.56 -16.39
C GLY A 263 -0.48 4.17 -17.69
N TYR A 264 0.85 4.24 -17.85
CA TYR A 264 1.50 4.70 -19.08
C TYR A 264 1.18 3.80 -20.28
N LYS A 265 1.30 2.48 -20.12
CA LYS A 265 1.05 1.52 -21.20
C LYS A 265 -0.38 1.49 -21.69
N ALA A 266 -1.33 1.62 -20.77
CA ALA A 266 -2.75 1.66 -21.12
C ALA A 266 -3.09 2.93 -21.90
N HIS A 267 -2.39 4.04 -21.61
CA HIS A 267 -2.70 5.36 -22.16
C HIS A 267 -1.43 6.13 -22.56
N PRO A 268 -0.68 5.64 -23.58
CA PRO A 268 0.64 6.15 -23.91
C PRO A 268 0.64 7.58 -24.48
N ASP A 269 -0.51 8.07 -24.94
CA ASP A 269 -0.69 9.39 -25.54
C ASP A 269 -1.62 10.31 -24.73
N HIS A 270 -2.02 9.89 -23.52
CA HIS A 270 -2.90 10.67 -22.66
C HIS A 270 -2.16 11.88 -22.06
N THR A 271 -2.91 12.91 -21.64
CA THR A 271 -2.36 14.13 -21.03
C THR A 271 -1.50 13.87 -19.78
N LYS A 272 -1.65 12.70 -19.14
CA LYS A 272 -0.84 12.24 -18.00
C LYS A 272 0.37 11.40 -18.37
N ALA A 273 0.57 11.03 -19.64
CA ALA A 273 1.71 10.22 -20.07
C ALA A 273 3.07 10.84 -19.67
N PRO A 274 3.29 12.17 -19.77
CA PRO A 274 4.51 12.79 -19.25
C PRO A 274 4.67 12.61 -17.73
N SER A 275 3.57 12.78 -16.98
CA SER A 275 3.56 12.60 -15.52
C SER A 275 3.87 11.15 -15.13
N PHE A 276 3.38 10.16 -15.87
CA PHE A 276 3.68 8.76 -15.63
C PHE A 276 5.17 8.45 -15.84
N LEU A 277 5.76 8.84 -16.98
CA LEU A 277 7.19 8.59 -17.24
C LEU A 277 8.09 9.25 -16.19
N LEU A 278 7.77 10.49 -15.80
CA LEU A 278 8.50 11.16 -14.72
C LEU A 278 8.44 10.36 -13.42
N LYS A 279 7.25 9.87 -13.05
CA LYS A 279 7.06 9.08 -11.83
C LYS A 279 7.71 7.70 -11.89
N ILE A 280 7.72 7.04 -13.05
CA ILE A 280 8.42 5.77 -13.28
C ILE A 280 9.91 5.98 -12.99
N GLY A 281 10.55 6.95 -13.65
CA GLY A 281 11.97 7.22 -13.45
C GLY A 281 12.30 7.61 -11.99
N MET A 282 11.46 8.44 -11.36
CA MET A 282 11.64 8.80 -9.95
C MET A 282 11.53 7.59 -9.02
N THR A 283 10.61 6.66 -9.30
CA THR A 283 10.39 5.47 -8.47
C THR A 283 11.55 4.49 -8.62
N LEU A 284 11.97 4.21 -9.85
CA LEU A 284 13.13 3.36 -10.15
C LEU A 284 14.42 3.92 -9.54
N GLY A 285 14.62 5.24 -9.63
CA GLY A 285 15.79 5.88 -9.04
C GLY A 285 15.83 5.77 -7.51
N VAL A 286 14.67 5.81 -6.83
CA VAL A 286 14.59 5.57 -5.38
C VAL A 286 14.83 4.10 -5.04
N MET A 287 14.47 3.17 -5.92
CA MET A 287 14.76 1.73 -5.76
C MET A 287 16.23 1.39 -5.98
N GLY A 288 17.04 2.30 -6.54
CA GLY A 288 18.44 2.06 -6.89
C GLY A 288 18.65 1.58 -8.34
N GLU A 289 17.57 1.41 -9.10
CA GLU A 289 17.56 1.03 -10.51
C GLU A 289 17.88 2.26 -11.39
N LYS A 290 19.13 2.75 -11.25
CA LYS A 290 19.59 4.00 -11.84
C LYS A 290 19.50 3.98 -13.37
N PHE A 291 19.89 2.86 -13.98
CA PHE A 291 19.92 2.74 -15.44
C PHE A 291 18.51 2.84 -16.03
N GLU A 292 17.57 2.09 -15.47
CA GLU A 292 16.16 2.07 -15.85
C GLU A 292 15.49 3.43 -15.58
N ALA A 293 15.86 4.09 -14.48
CA ALA A 293 15.40 5.45 -14.19
C ALA A 293 15.82 6.43 -15.28
N CYS A 294 17.09 6.40 -15.69
CA CYS A 294 17.61 7.28 -16.75
C CYS A 294 16.96 6.98 -18.11
N GLU A 295 16.69 5.72 -18.43
CA GLU A 295 15.99 5.37 -19.67
C GLU A 295 14.53 5.89 -19.67
N ALA A 296 13.81 5.80 -18.54
CA ALA A 296 12.47 6.39 -18.43
C ALA A 296 12.49 7.93 -18.57
N PHE A 297 13.50 8.59 -17.99
CA PHE A 297 13.70 10.04 -18.11
C PHE A 297 14.04 10.48 -19.54
N LYS A 298 14.86 9.70 -20.24
CA LYS A 298 15.18 9.91 -21.65
C LYS A 298 13.94 9.73 -22.52
N GLU A 299 13.14 8.71 -22.28
CA GLU A 299 11.87 8.52 -22.99
C GLU A 299 10.93 9.72 -22.78
N LEU A 300 10.83 10.25 -21.55
CA LEU A 300 10.06 11.46 -21.26
C LEU A 300 10.55 12.66 -22.10
N GLN A 301 11.86 12.90 -22.11
CA GLN A 301 12.46 14.00 -22.86
C GLN A 301 12.23 13.86 -24.37
N GLN A 302 12.31 12.65 -24.91
CA GLN A 302 12.17 12.39 -26.34
C GLN A 302 10.71 12.43 -26.81
N ARG A 303 9.78 11.80 -26.07
CA ARG A 303 8.37 11.73 -26.46
C ARG A 303 7.61 13.01 -26.14
N PHE A 304 7.95 13.69 -25.03
CA PHE A 304 7.20 14.86 -24.55
C PHE A 304 8.10 16.08 -24.27
N PRO A 305 8.97 16.51 -25.20
CA PRO A 305 9.99 17.55 -24.96
C PRO A 305 9.42 18.91 -24.54
N LYS A 306 8.15 19.19 -24.85
CA LYS A 306 7.46 20.45 -24.53
C LYS A 306 6.54 20.35 -23.30
N SER A 307 6.48 19.20 -22.64
CA SER A 307 5.69 19.04 -21.42
C SER A 307 6.31 19.80 -20.24
N ASP A 308 5.47 20.23 -19.30
CA ASP A 308 5.92 20.83 -18.05
C ASP A 308 6.83 19.86 -17.26
N GLU A 309 6.53 18.56 -17.29
CA GLU A 309 7.38 17.52 -16.71
C GLU A 309 8.78 17.53 -17.32
N SER A 310 8.91 17.60 -18.64
CA SER A 310 10.21 17.61 -19.32
C SER A 310 10.97 18.92 -19.12
N GLN A 311 10.28 20.06 -19.16
CA GLN A 311 10.96 21.36 -19.12
C GLN A 311 11.31 21.81 -17.70
N LYS A 312 10.42 21.59 -16.73
CA LYS A 312 10.53 22.17 -15.39
C LYS A 312 10.97 21.16 -14.33
N ARG A 313 10.59 19.89 -14.47
CA ARG A 313 10.78 18.88 -13.41
C ARG A 313 11.94 17.93 -13.69
N LEU A 314 12.05 17.46 -14.93
CA LEU A 314 13.03 16.48 -15.36
C LEU A 314 14.49 16.90 -15.09
N PRO A 315 14.94 18.15 -15.35
CA PRO A 315 16.33 18.53 -15.13
C PRO A 315 16.82 18.26 -13.70
N GLY A 316 15.98 18.58 -12.70
CA GLY A 316 16.30 18.30 -11.30
C GLY A 316 16.36 16.80 -10.98
N GLN A 317 15.57 15.96 -11.66
CA GLN A 317 15.64 14.51 -11.48
C GLN A 317 16.89 13.92 -12.15
N LEU A 318 17.27 14.39 -13.34
CA LEU A 318 18.50 13.95 -14.01
C LEU A 318 19.73 14.20 -13.13
N THR A 319 19.86 15.40 -12.56
CA THR A 319 20.94 15.72 -11.61
C THR A 319 20.86 14.86 -10.35
N LYS A 320 19.67 14.71 -9.76
CA LYS A 320 19.48 13.93 -8.53
C LYS A 320 19.90 12.47 -8.69
N PHE A 321 19.60 11.88 -9.84
CA PHE A 321 19.87 10.48 -10.12
C PHE A 321 21.13 10.28 -10.98
N GLY A 322 21.91 11.32 -11.28
CA GLY A 322 23.16 11.24 -12.06
C GLY A 322 22.97 10.62 -13.44
N CYS A 323 21.91 11.03 -14.14
CA CYS A 323 21.64 10.69 -15.54
C CYS A 323 22.26 11.76 -16.42
N ASP A 324 23.50 11.51 -16.85
CA ASP A 324 24.32 12.43 -17.64
C ASP A 324 24.19 12.13 -19.14
#